data_AF-A0A2E1I141-F1
#
_entry.id   AF-A0A2E1I141-F1
#
_cell.length_a   1.000
_cell.length_b   1.000
_cell.length_c   1.000
_cell.angle_alpha   90.00
_cell.angle_beta   90.00
_cell.angle_gamma   90.00
#
_symmetry.space_group_name_H-M   'P 1'
#
loop_
_entity.id
_entity.type
_entity.pdbx_description
1 polymer ?
#
loop_
_entity_poly.entity_id
_entity_poly.type
_entity_poly.pdbx_seq_one_letter_code
_entity_poly.pdbx_strand_id
1 'polypeptide(L)'
;MFCCWTKINGYPVGVIANNGVIFIESARKATHFIQLANKSNTPLLFIHNTTGFMVGKRYEQNGMINSGSQLIHAVSGSTVPHISLQVGNSYGAGNYAMCGRSFEPRFLFSYPNVKSGVMGADQLSGVMEIIKRNAAKSSNKVIDENKLKKEKQALAEDADKRASVWHITSEVWDDGVIDPTETRKYLSLALAAVYSSEIKGTNSFGIFRL
;
A
#
# COMPACT_ATOMS: atom_id res chain seq x y z
N MET A 1 -7.33 -10.33 1.07
CA MET A 1 -7.88 -8.96 1.26
C MET A 1 -9.35 -9.02 1.67
N PHE A 2 -9.70 -8.31 2.74
CA PHE A 2 -11.07 -8.20 3.26
C PHE A 2 -11.74 -6.95 2.69
N CYS A 3 -13.02 -7.09 2.31
CA CYS A 3 -13.85 -5.98 1.85
C CYS A 3 -15.20 -6.09 2.55
N CYS A 4 -15.67 -5.04 3.21
CA CYS A 4 -16.97 -5.04 3.88
C CYS A 4 -17.57 -3.64 3.99
N TRP A 5 -18.89 -3.58 4.15
CA TRP A 5 -19.62 -2.36 4.46
C TRP A 5 -19.83 -2.27 5.97
N THR A 6 -19.67 -1.08 6.53
CA THR A 6 -19.94 -0.84 7.95
C THR A 6 -20.30 0.61 8.21
N LYS A 7 -20.49 0.97 9.48
CA LYS A 7 -20.62 2.34 9.95
C LYS A 7 -19.61 2.64 11.06
N ILE A 8 -18.96 3.80 10.98
CA ILE A 8 -18.11 4.32 12.06
C ILE A 8 -18.79 5.59 12.59
N ASN A 9 -19.20 5.57 13.86
CA ASN A 9 -20.00 6.62 14.48
C ASN A 9 -21.19 7.08 13.63
N GLY A 10 -21.91 6.13 13.02
CA GLY A 10 -23.09 6.38 12.19
C GLY A 10 -22.79 6.66 10.71
N TYR A 11 -21.57 7.07 10.37
CA TYR A 11 -21.15 7.32 8.98
C TYR A 11 -20.94 6.01 8.20
N PRO A 12 -21.65 5.79 7.08
CA PRO A 12 -21.40 4.65 6.20
C PRO A 12 -19.98 4.67 5.64
N VAL A 13 -19.34 3.50 5.54
CA VAL A 13 -18.01 3.39 4.93
C VAL A 13 -17.81 1.99 4.35
N GLY A 14 -17.15 1.92 3.20
CA GLY A 14 -16.62 0.67 2.65
C GLY A 14 -15.18 0.47 3.14
N VAL A 15 -14.87 -0.67 3.73
CA VAL A 15 -13.52 -0.97 4.25
C VAL A 15 -12.82 -1.96 3.34
N ILE A 16 -11.59 -1.66 2.95
CA ILE A 16 -10.67 -2.58 2.26
C ILE A 16 -9.45 -2.78 3.16
N ALA A 17 -9.28 -3.98 3.70
CA ALA A 17 -8.19 -4.30 4.62
C ALA A 17 -7.30 -5.40 4.07
N ASN A 18 -5.98 -5.20 4.16
CA ASN A 18 -4.99 -6.17 3.72
C ASN A 18 -4.09 -6.62 4.88
N ASN A 19 -3.72 -7.90 4.89
CA ASN A 19 -2.76 -8.47 5.84
C ASN A 19 -1.87 -9.47 5.09
N GLY A 20 -0.69 -9.04 4.63
CA GLY A 20 0.25 -9.84 3.85
C GLY A 20 0.27 -9.49 2.35
N VAL A 21 0.46 -10.49 1.50
CA VAL A 21 0.56 -10.29 0.04
C VAL A 21 -0.81 -10.17 -0.64
N ILE A 22 -0.85 -9.43 -1.75
CA ILE A 22 -2.04 -9.27 -2.59
C ILE A 22 -2.03 -10.33 -3.70
N PHE A 23 -3.03 -11.20 -3.69
CA PHE A 23 -3.28 -12.21 -4.73
C PHE A 23 -4.21 -11.69 -5.84
N ILE A 24 -4.25 -12.38 -6.98
CA ILE A 24 -5.11 -12.06 -8.14
C ILE A 24 -6.58 -11.90 -7.74
N GLU A 25 -7.12 -12.87 -7.00
CA GLU A 25 -8.52 -12.91 -6.58
C GLU A 25 -8.82 -11.77 -5.60
N SER A 26 -7.86 -11.47 -4.71
CA SER A 26 -7.96 -10.35 -3.79
C SER A 26 -7.97 -9.01 -4.51
N ALA A 27 -7.12 -8.84 -5.53
CA ALA A 27 -7.06 -7.63 -6.33
C ALA A 27 -8.38 -7.39 -7.08
N ARG A 28 -8.88 -8.41 -7.81
CA ARG A 28 -10.17 -8.34 -8.53
C ARG A 28 -11.34 -8.05 -7.60
N LYS A 29 -11.39 -8.70 -6.43
CA LYS A 29 -12.41 -8.45 -5.40
C LYS A 29 -12.43 -6.99 -4.97
N ALA A 30 -11.27 -6.42 -4.67
CA ALA A 30 -11.17 -5.03 -4.24
C ALA A 30 -11.49 -4.05 -5.38
N THR A 31 -11.06 -4.33 -6.61
CA THR A 31 -11.46 -3.56 -7.81
C THR A 31 -12.98 -3.44 -7.90
N HIS A 32 -13.71 -4.56 -7.83
CA HIS A 32 -15.17 -4.54 -7.88
C HIS A 32 -15.78 -3.81 -6.67
N PHE A 33 -15.21 -3.98 -5.48
CA PHE A 33 -15.69 -3.29 -4.28
C PHE A 33 -15.56 -1.77 -4.39
N ILE A 34 -14.45 -1.25 -4.94
CA ILE A 34 -14.25 0.18 -5.20
C ILE A 34 -15.29 0.71 -6.21
N GLN A 35 -15.57 -0.06 -7.27
CA GLN A 35 -16.61 0.30 -8.24
C GLN A 35 -17.99 0.38 -7.58
N LEU A 36 -18.33 -0.56 -6.69
CA LEU A 36 -19.58 -0.52 -5.95
C LEU A 36 -19.66 0.70 -5.03
N ALA A 37 -18.58 1.03 -4.33
CA ALA A 37 -18.53 2.21 -3.45
C ALA A 37 -18.75 3.51 -4.22
N ASN A 38 -18.19 3.61 -5.43
CA ASN A 38 -18.43 4.75 -6.31
C ASN A 38 -19.90 4.81 -6.78
N LYS A 39 -20.49 3.68 -7.18
CA LYS A 39 -21.92 3.65 -7.55
C LYS A 39 -22.85 4.04 -6.40
N SER A 40 -22.47 3.75 -5.16
CA SER A 40 -23.26 4.06 -3.96
C SER A 40 -22.83 5.34 -3.24
N ASN A 41 -21.95 6.16 -3.84
CA ASN A 41 -21.43 7.40 -3.24
C ASN A 41 -20.89 7.20 -1.80
N THR A 42 -20.24 6.06 -1.54
CA THR A 42 -19.80 5.67 -0.20
C THR A 42 -18.28 5.85 -0.08
N PRO A 43 -17.77 6.58 0.93
CA PRO A 43 -16.34 6.68 1.21
C PRO A 43 -15.67 5.34 1.43
N LEU A 44 -14.37 5.29 1.14
CA LEU A 44 -13.55 4.10 1.32
C LEU A 44 -12.51 4.32 2.41
N LEU A 45 -12.36 3.32 3.28
CA LEU A 45 -11.27 3.20 4.24
C LEU A 45 -10.33 2.08 3.81
N PHE A 46 -9.07 2.42 3.54
CA PHE A 46 -8.01 1.47 3.24
C PHE A 46 -7.16 1.20 4.48
N ILE A 47 -7.06 -0.06 4.88
CA ILE A 47 -6.24 -0.48 6.03
C ILE A 47 -5.04 -1.28 5.52
N HIS A 48 -3.84 -0.69 5.62
CA HIS A 48 -2.61 -1.24 5.08
C HIS A 48 -1.91 -2.14 6.09
N ASN A 49 -1.74 -3.41 5.73
CA ASN A 49 -0.63 -4.23 6.16
C ASN A 49 -0.19 -5.10 4.97
N THR A 50 0.55 -4.53 4.03
CA THR A 50 0.90 -5.12 2.74
C THR A 50 2.41 -5.18 2.50
N THR A 51 2.87 -6.33 2.02
CA THR A 51 4.24 -6.55 1.55
C THR A 51 4.35 -6.53 0.02
N GLY A 52 3.29 -6.14 -0.68
CA GLY A 52 3.22 -6.12 -2.15
C GLY A 52 2.34 -7.22 -2.73
N PHE A 53 2.52 -7.48 -4.02
CA PHE A 53 1.78 -8.50 -4.77
C PHE A 53 2.47 -9.86 -4.71
N MET A 54 1.69 -10.92 -4.94
CA MET A 54 2.27 -12.26 -5.03
C MET A 54 3.12 -12.41 -6.29
N VAL A 55 4.35 -12.89 -6.10
CA VAL A 55 5.32 -13.13 -7.18
C VAL A 55 5.43 -14.62 -7.51
N GLY A 56 5.92 -14.91 -8.71
CA GLY A 56 6.27 -16.26 -9.14
C GLY A 56 5.69 -16.60 -10.51
N LYS A 57 6.39 -17.46 -11.27
CA LYS A 57 6.07 -17.76 -12.67
C LYS A 57 4.58 -18.06 -12.91
N ARG A 58 3.98 -18.89 -12.03
CA ARG A 58 2.56 -19.24 -12.12
C ARG A 58 1.65 -18.00 -11.98
N TYR A 59 1.91 -17.12 -11.02
CA TYR A 59 1.08 -15.93 -10.79
C TYR A 59 1.24 -14.90 -11.91
N GLU A 60 2.47 -14.71 -12.41
CA GLU A 60 2.73 -13.84 -13.56
C GLU A 60 1.97 -14.32 -14.80
N GLN A 61 2.06 -15.61 -15.12
CA GLN A 61 1.35 -16.21 -16.26
C GLN A 61 -0.18 -16.20 -16.10
N ASN A 62 -0.69 -16.20 -14.88
CA ASN A 62 -2.13 -16.09 -14.60
C ASN A 62 -2.62 -14.63 -14.53
N GLY A 63 -1.79 -13.65 -14.89
CA GLY A 63 -2.21 -12.25 -15.03
C GLY A 63 -2.19 -11.47 -13.71
N MET A 64 -1.19 -11.69 -12.86
CA MET A 64 -0.97 -10.87 -11.65
C MET A 64 -0.83 -9.39 -11.98
N ILE A 65 -0.02 -9.04 -12.99
CA ILE A 65 0.16 -7.65 -13.44
C ILE A 65 -1.18 -7.05 -13.88
N ASN A 66 -1.95 -7.77 -14.70
CA ASN A 66 -3.25 -7.28 -15.19
C ASN A 66 -4.19 -7.03 -14.01
N SER A 67 -4.35 -8.01 -13.11
CA SER A 67 -5.24 -7.88 -11.95
C SER A 67 -4.79 -6.80 -10.97
N GLY A 68 -3.48 -6.63 -10.76
CA GLY A 68 -2.92 -5.55 -9.95
C GLY A 68 -3.16 -4.17 -10.58
N SER A 69 -3.00 -4.06 -11.90
CA SER A 69 -3.27 -2.83 -12.64
C SER A 69 -4.74 -2.43 -12.57
N GLN A 70 -5.69 -3.37 -12.64
CA GLN A 70 -7.11 -3.11 -12.45
C GLN A 70 -7.38 -2.51 -11.05
N LEU A 71 -6.76 -3.04 -9.99
CA LEU A 71 -6.94 -2.50 -8.64
C LEU A 71 -6.40 -1.08 -8.53
N ILE A 72 -5.15 -0.85 -8.97
CA ILE A 72 -4.54 0.49 -8.94
C ILE A 72 -5.35 1.49 -9.77
N HIS A 73 -5.87 1.06 -10.92
CA HIS A 73 -6.73 1.85 -11.78
C HIS A 73 -8.06 2.21 -11.11
N ALA A 74 -8.68 1.26 -10.41
CA ALA A 74 -9.89 1.53 -9.63
C ALA A 74 -9.62 2.50 -8.47
N VAL A 75 -8.50 2.38 -7.77
CA VAL A 75 -8.08 3.34 -6.74
C VAL A 75 -7.92 4.73 -7.37
N SER A 76 -7.13 4.84 -8.43
CA SER A 76 -6.85 6.11 -9.11
C SER A 76 -8.08 6.79 -9.72
N GLY A 77 -9.02 6.01 -10.26
CA GLY A 77 -10.21 6.53 -10.92
C GLY A 77 -11.38 6.81 -9.97
N SER A 78 -11.29 6.38 -8.72
CA SER A 78 -12.36 6.58 -7.74
C SER A 78 -12.47 8.04 -7.31
N THR A 79 -13.68 8.58 -7.27
CA THR A 79 -13.94 9.97 -6.83
C THR A 79 -14.60 10.06 -5.47
N VAL A 80 -15.10 8.94 -4.91
CA VAL A 80 -15.51 8.92 -3.51
C VAL A 80 -14.30 9.17 -2.60
N PRO A 81 -14.46 9.89 -1.48
CA PRO A 81 -13.37 10.17 -0.56
C PRO A 81 -12.70 8.90 -0.04
N HIS A 82 -11.37 8.87 -0.09
CA HIS A 82 -10.55 7.82 0.49
C HIS A 82 -9.95 8.28 1.81
N ILE A 83 -9.90 7.39 2.78
CA ILE A 83 -9.14 7.52 4.02
C ILE A 83 -8.21 6.31 4.09
N SER A 84 -6.95 6.53 4.41
CA SER A 84 -5.95 5.46 4.51
C SER A 84 -5.41 5.37 5.93
N LEU A 85 -5.25 4.15 6.42
CA LEU A 85 -4.70 3.85 7.73
C LEU A 85 -3.63 2.77 7.58
N GLN A 86 -2.38 3.13 7.85
CA GLN A 86 -1.28 2.18 7.89
C GLN A 86 -1.20 1.56 9.30
N VAL A 87 -1.41 0.25 9.41
CA VAL A 87 -1.38 -0.48 10.69
C VAL A 87 -0.19 -1.43 10.81
N GLY A 88 0.55 -1.61 9.71
CA GLY A 88 1.74 -2.48 9.65
C GLY A 88 2.62 -2.12 8.46
N ASN A 89 2.95 -3.12 7.66
CA ASN A 89 3.80 -2.92 6.48
C ASN A 89 3.05 -2.19 5.36
N SER A 90 3.77 -1.35 4.60
CA SER A 90 3.21 -0.63 3.46
C SER A 90 4.28 -0.49 2.38
N TYR A 91 4.50 -1.56 1.61
CA TYR A 91 5.62 -1.64 0.66
C TYR A 91 5.21 -1.65 -0.81
N GLY A 92 6.02 -0.95 -1.62
CA GLY A 92 6.05 -1.03 -3.07
C GLY A 92 4.68 -0.89 -3.73
N ALA A 93 4.40 -1.73 -4.72
CA ALA A 93 3.12 -1.71 -5.43
C ALA A 93 1.90 -2.00 -4.52
N GLY A 94 2.11 -2.62 -3.35
CA GLY A 94 1.06 -2.80 -2.35
C GLY A 94 0.60 -1.47 -1.75
N ASN A 95 1.53 -0.53 -1.53
CA ASN A 95 1.20 0.83 -1.10
C ASN A 95 0.29 1.51 -2.12
N TYR A 96 0.61 1.38 -3.42
CA TYR A 96 -0.20 1.96 -4.51
C TYR A 96 -1.61 1.38 -4.53
N ALA A 97 -1.70 0.05 -4.49
CA ALA A 97 -2.95 -0.70 -4.55
C ALA A 97 -3.88 -0.46 -3.35
N MET A 98 -3.35 0.04 -2.24
CA MET A 98 -4.10 0.34 -1.02
C MET A 98 -4.34 1.83 -0.81
N CYS A 99 -4.21 2.68 -1.84
CA CYS A 99 -4.38 4.14 -1.72
C CYS A 99 -3.35 4.80 -0.78
N GLY A 100 -2.07 4.59 -1.07
CA GLY A 100 -0.97 5.33 -0.45
C GLY A 100 -0.94 6.81 -0.84
N ARG A 101 0.05 7.56 -0.33
CA ARG A 101 0.10 9.03 -0.43
C ARG A 101 -0.07 9.59 -1.84
N SER A 102 0.53 8.93 -2.85
CA SER A 102 0.45 9.37 -4.24
C SER A 102 -0.94 9.23 -4.89
N PHE A 103 -1.89 8.60 -4.20
CA PHE A 103 -3.29 8.47 -4.63
C PHE A 103 -4.21 9.44 -3.86
N GLU A 104 -3.62 10.40 -3.14
CA GLU A 104 -4.30 11.55 -2.55
C GLU A 104 -5.53 11.20 -1.68
N PRO A 105 -5.41 10.25 -0.73
CA PRO A 105 -6.47 10.08 0.25
C PRO A 105 -6.68 11.39 1.01
N ARG A 106 -7.92 11.66 1.43
CA ARG A 106 -8.27 12.86 2.20
C ARG A 106 -7.51 12.93 3.52
N PHE A 107 -7.26 11.76 4.11
CA PHE A 107 -6.43 11.58 5.28
C PHE A 107 -5.66 10.27 5.16
N LEU A 108 -4.38 10.29 5.51
CA LEU A 108 -3.54 9.12 5.66
C LEU A 108 -2.94 9.14 7.06
N PHE A 109 -3.32 8.20 7.91
CA PHE A 109 -2.75 8.04 9.26
C PHE A 109 -1.86 6.80 9.34
N SER A 110 -0.88 6.83 10.24
CA SER A 110 0.03 5.72 10.49
C SER A 110 0.03 5.31 11.96
N TYR A 111 0.21 4.02 12.24
CA TYR A 111 0.53 3.52 13.58
C TYR A 111 2.02 3.63 13.90
N PRO A 112 2.42 3.67 15.19
CA PRO A 112 3.83 3.76 15.59
C PRO A 112 4.71 2.60 15.11
N ASN A 113 4.11 1.43 14.84
CA ASN A 113 4.81 0.23 14.38
C ASN A 113 4.91 0.11 12.84
N VAL A 114 4.41 1.08 12.09
CA VAL A 114 4.39 1.04 10.63
C VAL A 114 5.81 1.05 10.08
N LYS A 115 5.99 0.27 9.01
CA LYS A 115 7.13 0.41 8.12
C LYS A 115 6.65 0.56 6.68
N SER A 116 7.13 1.59 5.98
CA SER A 116 6.76 1.87 4.59
C SER A 116 7.97 2.23 3.74
N GLY A 117 7.97 1.82 2.49
CA GLY A 117 9.07 2.09 1.57
C GLY A 117 8.91 1.34 0.26
N VAL A 118 9.95 1.38 -0.58
CA VAL A 118 9.90 0.69 -1.89
C VAL A 118 9.81 -0.83 -1.75
N MET A 119 10.52 -1.41 -0.77
CA MET A 119 10.49 -2.81 -0.37
C MET A 119 11.12 -2.95 1.02
N GLY A 120 11.00 -4.11 1.66
CA GLY A 120 11.65 -4.34 2.95
C GLY A 120 13.18 -4.41 2.83
N ALA A 121 13.85 -4.08 3.94
CA ALA A 121 15.31 -3.94 3.99
C ALA A 121 16.08 -5.21 3.58
N ASP A 122 15.59 -6.38 4.01
CA ASP A 122 16.20 -7.66 3.65
C ASP A 122 16.03 -7.99 2.16
N GLN A 123 14.85 -7.68 1.59
CA GLN A 123 14.63 -7.86 0.15
C GLN A 123 15.54 -6.93 -0.65
N LEU A 124 15.62 -5.65 -0.28
CA LEU A 124 16.45 -4.67 -0.98
C LEU A 124 17.92 -5.07 -0.96
N SER A 125 18.45 -5.33 0.22
CA SER A 125 19.87 -5.68 0.41
C SER A 125 20.22 -7.02 -0.23
N GLY A 126 19.32 -8.01 -0.18
CA GLY A 126 19.47 -9.29 -0.84
C GLY A 126 19.51 -9.20 -2.37
N VAL A 127 18.62 -8.40 -2.98
CA VAL A 127 18.62 -8.18 -4.43
C VAL A 127 19.92 -7.49 -4.88
N MET A 128 20.37 -6.47 -4.13
CA MET A 128 21.62 -5.79 -4.43
C MET A 128 22.85 -6.70 -4.32
N GLU A 129 22.84 -7.64 -3.37
CA GLU A 129 23.87 -8.68 -3.27
C GLU A 129 23.89 -9.56 -4.52
N ILE A 130 22.73 -10.07 -4.95
CA ILE A 130 22.61 -10.92 -6.14
C ILE A 130 23.11 -10.20 -7.39
N ILE A 131 22.73 -8.92 -7.57
CA ILE A 131 23.17 -8.10 -8.71
C ILE A 131 24.70 -7.97 -8.72
N LYS A 132 25.31 -7.64 -7.58
CA LYS A 132 26.77 -7.51 -7.47
C LYS A 132 27.49 -8.83 -7.79
N ARG A 133 26.96 -9.96 -7.29
CA ARG A 133 27.51 -11.29 -7.59
C ARG A 133 27.45 -11.62 -9.09
N ASN A 134 26.32 -11.37 -9.73
CA ASN A 134 26.15 -11.61 -11.15
C ASN A 134 27.04 -10.70 -12.01
N ALA A 135 27.16 -9.42 -11.65
CA ALA A 135 28.04 -8.47 -12.33
C ALA A 135 29.52 -8.91 -12.25
N ALA A 136 30.00 -9.29 -11.06
CA ALA A 136 31.37 -9.78 -10.89
C ALA A 136 31.62 -11.05 -11.71
N LYS A 137 30.68 -12.01 -11.70
CA LYS A 137 30.74 -13.23 -12.52
C LYS A 137 30.80 -12.90 -14.03
N SER A 138 29.97 -11.98 -14.51
CA SER A 138 29.95 -11.57 -15.93
C SER A 138 31.25 -10.89 -16.38
N SER A 139 31.98 -10.28 -15.45
CA SER A 139 33.23 -9.56 -15.69
C SER A 139 34.48 -10.34 -15.25
N ASN A 140 34.35 -11.63 -14.91
CA ASN A 140 35.42 -12.49 -14.36
C ASN A 140 36.20 -11.84 -13.18
N LYS A 141 35.51 -11.06 -12.34
CA LYS A 141 36.10 -10.43 -11.15
C LYS A 141 35.86 -11.29 -9.91
N VAL A 142 36.86 -11.39 -9.05
CA VAL A 142 36.74 -12.02 -7.73
C VAL A 142 36.01 -11.08 -6.77
N ILE A 143 35.10 -11.64 -5.98
CA ILE A 143 34.32 -10.89 -4.99
C ILE A 143 35.05 -10.93 -3.65
N ASP A 144 35.17 -9.77 -3.01
CA ASP A 144 35.51 -9.69 -1.59
C ASP A 144 34.25 -9.92 -0.75
N GLU A 145 34.12 -11.12 -0.19
CA GLU A 145 32.96 -11.54 0.60
C GLU A 145 32.78 -10.71 1.87
N ASN A 146 33.87 -10.27 2.51
CA ASN A 146 33.79 -9.46 3.72
C ASN A 146 33.27 -8.06 3.41
N LYS A 147 33.76 -7.47 2.31
CA LYS A 147 33.27 -6.18 1.83
C LYS A 147 31.79 -6.26 1.43
N LEU A 148 31.41 -7.28 0.66
CA LEU A 148 30.02 -7.46 0.22
C LEU A 148 29.06 -7.62 1.40
N LYS A 149 29.45 -8.40 2.42
CA LYS A 149 28.65 -8.57 3.64
C LYS A 149 28.44 -7.24 4.39
N LYS A 150 29.50 -6.44 4.55
CA LYS A 150 29.40 -5.11 5.18
C LYS A 150 28.51 -4.16 4.38
N GLU A 151 28.65 -4.13 3.06
CA GLU A 151 27.80 -3.30 2.20
C GLU A 151 26.33 -3.71 2.26
N LYS A 152 26.05 -5.02 2.28
CA LYS A 152 24.69 -5.55 2.43
C LYS A 152 24.07 -5.10 3.75
N GLN A 153 24.82 -5.26 4.85
CA GLN A 153 24.36 -4.88 6.18
C GLN A 153 24.09 -3.37 6.27
N ALA A 154 25.03 -2.54 5.80
CA ALA A 154 24.87 -1.08 5.80
C ALA A 154 23.64 -0.63 5.00
N LEU A 155 23.37 -1.26 3.85
CA LEU A 155 22.19 -0.98 3.04
C LEU A 155 20.89 -1.40 3.75
N ALA A 156 20.88 -2.56 4.41
CA ALA A 156 19.72 -3.02 5.17
C ALA A 156 19.41 -2.06 6.33
N GLU A 157 20.44 -1.61 7.05
CA GLU A 157 20.29 -0.67 8.17
C GLU A 157 19.79 0.71 7.71
N ASP A 158 20.30 1.25 6.60
CA ASP A 158 19.82 2.51 6.02
C ASP A 158 18.36 2.39 5.55
N ALA A 159 18.03 1.30 4.85
CA ALA A 159 16.68 1.04 4.40
C ALA A 159 15.68 0.91 5.56
N ASP A 160 16.07 0.22 6.65
CA ASP A 160 15.20 0.07 7.82
C ASP A 160 14.95 1.40 8.53
N LYS A 161 15.97 2.24 8.66
CA LYS A 161 15.87 3.59 9.23
C LYS A 161 14.91 4.46 8.42
N ARG A 162 15.04 4.46 7.09
CA ARG A 162 14.15 5.19 6.19
C ARG A 162 12.73 4.61 6.17
N ALA A 163 12.58 3.31 6.40
CA ALA A 163 11.26 2.69 6.42
C ALA A 163 10.45 3.00 7.69
N SER A 164 11.10 3.51 8.75
CA SER A 164 10.46 3.88 10.01
C SER A 164 9.35 4.91 9.83
N VAL A 165 8.24 4.74 10.56
CA VAL A 165 7.15 5.73 10.63
C VAL A 165 7.64 7.13 10.99
N TRP A 166 8.70 7.24 11.80
CA TRP A 166 9.26 8.53 12.20
C TRP A 166 9.92 9.28 11.04
N HIS A 167 10.48 8.55 10.06
CA HIS A 167 10.96 9.15 8.82
C HIS A 167 9.79 9.50 7.89
N ILE A 168 8.83 8.59 7.75
CA ILE A 168 7.64 8.77 6.90
C ILE A 168 6.87 10.04 7.29
N THR A 169 6.63 10.22 8.58
CA THR A 169 5.89 11.38 9.09
C THR A 169 6.71 12.68 9.00
N SER A 170 8.05 12.61 9.14
CA SER A 170 8.92 13.80 8.96
C SER A 170 8.94 14.30 7.51
N GLU A 171 8.68 13.41 6.55
CA GLU A 171 8.59 13.73 5.12
C GLU A 171 7.15 14.06 4.67
N VAL A 172 6.19 14.11 5.60
CA VAL A 172 4.77 14.41 5.32
C VAL A 172 4.14 13.41 4.34
N TRP A 173 4.59 12.16 4.40
CA TRP A 173 4.01 11.05 3.63
C TRP A 173 2.76 10.47 4.30
N ASP A 174 2.55 10.80 5.57
CA ASP A 174 1.29 10.68 6.29
C ASP A 174 0.89 12.03 6.89
N ASP A 175 -0.36 12.12 7.35
CA ASP A 175 -0.92 13.29 8.02
C ASP A 175 -0.80 13.16 9.56
N GLY A 176 -0.01 12.20 10.03
CA GLY A 176 0.30 12.01 11.45
C GLY A 176 0.30 10.56 11.91
N VAL A 177 1.14 10.31 12.92
CA VAL A 177 1.16 9.07 13.68
C VAL A 177 0.11 9.13 14.79
N ILE A 178 -0.76 8.13 14.87
CA ILE A 178 -1.86 8.08 15.85
C ILE A 178 -1.71 6.88 16.80
N ASP A 179 -2.22 7.02 18.02
CA ASP A 179 -2.35 5.90 18.96
C ASP A 179 -3.39 4.90 18.42
N PRO A 180 -3.06 3.59 18.30
CA PRO A 180 -4.00 2.57 17.85
C PRO A 180 -5.31 2.49 18.65
N THR A 181 -5.28 2.88 19.93
CA THR A 181 -6.47 2.92 20.80
C THR A 181 -7.40 4.08 20.47
N GLU A 182 -6.87 5.15 19.85
CA GLU A 182 -7.64 6.32 19.42
C GLU A 182 -8.13 6.24 17.96
N THR A 183 -7.83 5.16 17.22
CA THR A 183 -8.17 5.02 15.79
C THR A 183 -9.62 5.36 15.47
N ARG A 184 -10.58 4.91 16.28
CA ARG A 184 -11.99 5.19 16.03
C ARG A 184 -12.30 6.69 16.10
N LYS A 185 -11.66 7.44 17.02
CA LYS A 185 -11.83 8.89 17.18
C LYS A 185 -11.32 9.62 15.93
N TYR A 186 -10.11 9.31 15.48
CA TYR A 186 -9.52 9.92 14.27
C TYR A 186 -10.33 9.60 13.00
N LEU A 187 -10.73 8.33 12.81
CA LEU A 187 -11.57 7.94 11.68
C LEU A 187 -12.94 8.60 11.73
N SER A 188 -13.53 8.79 12.92
CA SER A 188 -14.81 9.48 13.06
C SER A 188 -14.70 10.96 12.70
N LEU A 189 -13.60 11.62 13.10
CA LEU A 189 -13.35 13.01 12.74
C LEU A 189 -13.12 13.17 11.22
N ALA A 190 -12.30 12.30 10.64
CA ALA A 190 -12.05 12.27 9.20
C ALA A 190 -13.33 12.04 8.40
N LEU A 191 -14.18 11.10 8.83
CA LEU A 191 -15.48 10.84 8.20
C LEU A 191 -16.44 12.02 8.38
N ALA A 192 -16.49 12.66 9.55
CA ALA A 192 -17.30 13.84 9.76
C ALA A 192 -16.92 14.99 8.80
N ALA A 193 -15.61 15.20 8.59
CA ALA A 193 -15.11 16.17 7.62
C ALA A 193 -15.43 15.77 6.17
N VAL A 194 -15.29 14.49 5.83
CA VAL A 194 -15.66 13.97 4.50
C VAL A 194 -17.15 14.16 4.20
N TYR A 195 -18.01 13.88 5.18
CA TYR A 195 -19.46 13.97 5.08
C TYR A 195 -20.01 15.40 5.24
N SER A 196 -19.16 16.40 5.47
CA SER A 196 -19.60 17.81 5.47
C SER A 196 -19.85 18.36 4.05
N SER A 197 -19.62 17.55 3.02
CA SER A 197 -19.82 17.88 1.61
C SER A 197 -20.58 16.76 0.88
N GLU A 198 -21.23 17.11 -0.23
CA GLU A 198 -21.90 16.12 -1.07
C GLU A 198 -20.88 15.14 -1.67
N ILE A 199 -21.14 13.84 -1.51
CA ILE A 199 -20.26 12.78 -2.03
C ILE A 199 -20.82 12.30 -3.36
N LYS A 200 -20.02 12.43 -4.42
CA LYS A 200 -20.32 11.90 -5.77
C LYS A 200 -19.22 10.95 -6.22
N GLY A 201 -19.55 9.68 -6.28
CA GLY A 201 -18.72 8.67 -6.93
C GLY A 201 -18.81 8.75 -8.44
N THR A 202 -17.86 8.10 -9.10
CA THR A 202 -17.78 8.07 -10.57
C THR A 202 -18.53 6.86 -11.15
N ASN A 203 -19.15 7.06 -12.31
CA ASN A 203 -19.61 5.97 -13.17
C ASN A 203 -18.65 5.73 -14.34
N SER A 204 -17.58 6.51 -14.44
CA SER A 204 -16.68 6.59 -15.59
C SER A 204 -15.25 6.36 -15.14
N PHE A 205 -14.92 5.11 -14.84
CA PHE A 205 -13.52 4.70 -14.73
C PHE A 205 -12.88 4.69 -16.13
N GLY A 206 -11.57 4.87 -16.21
CA GLY A 206 -10.84 4.65 -17.46
C GLY A 206 -10.86 3.18 -17.90
N ILE A 207 -10.15 2.84 -18.98
CA ILE A 207 -10.18 1.49 -19.56
C ILE A 207 -9.54 0.47 -18.62
N PHE A 208 -10.32 -0.54 -18.21
CA PHE A 208 -9.79 -1.72 -17.53
C PHE A 208 -9.22 -2.71 -18.54
N ARG A 209 -8.00 -3.21 -18.26
CA ARG A 209 -7.41 -4.33 -19.01
C ARG A 209 -7.98 -5.65 -18.49
N LEU A 210 -8.95 -6.23 -19.20
CA LEU A 210 -9.66 -7.46 -18.81
C LEU A 210 -8.84 -8.75 -19.04
#